data_AF-M1I5S6-F1
#
_entry.id   AF-M1I5S6-F1
#
_cell.length_a   1.000
_cell.length_b   1.000
_cell.length_c   1.000
_cell.angle_alpha   90.00
_cell.angle_beta   90.00
_cell.angle_gamma   90.00
#
_symmetry.space_group_name_H-M   'P 1'
#
loop_
_entity.id
_entity.type
_entity.pdbx_description
1 polymer ?
#
loop_
_entity_poly.entity_id
_entity_poly.type
_entity_poly.pdbx_seq_one_letter_code
_entity_poly.pdbx_strand_id
1 'polypeptide(L)'
;MVKIGLSKRDKKGNSEKKRVKYVYATKGAIFIVTGELKESKYSYAVEIRPLYGKFYDAKEKKTYNAEELREYKVYLNVRKEMEELVDALKRGKPVLWGYDDDEFIQIPKDVLGGEKE
;
A
#
# COMPACT_ATOMS: atom_id res chain seq x y z
N MET A 1 22.81 52.00 -6.74
CA MET A 1 21.95 50.93 -7.31
C MET A 1 22.72 49.61 -7.26
N VAL A 2 22.36 48.72 -6.35
CA VAL A 2 22.64 47.28 -6.48
C VAL A 2 21.41 46.55 -5.92
N LYS A 3 20.74 45.81 -6.79
CA LYS A 3 19.47 45.12 -6.55
C LYS A 3 19.81 43.69 -6.12
N ILE A 4 19.77 43.40 -4.83
CA ILE A 4 19.95 42.03 -4.32
C ILE A 4 18.59 41.51 -3.89
N GLY A 5 17.92 40.83 -4.84
CA GLY A 5 16.77 39.99 -4.54
C GLY A 5 17.25 38.71 -3.86
N LEU A 6 16.94 38.57 -2.58
CA LEU A 6 17.09 37.31 -1.85
C LEU A 6 15.70 36.80 -1.51
N SER A 7 15.29 35.82 -2.29
CA SER A 7 14.04 35.07 -2.21
C SER A 7 13.79 34.59 -0.78
N LYS A 8 12.59 34.90 -0.27
CA LYS A 8 12.02 34.31 0.94
C LYS A 8 12.13 32.78 0.86
N ARG A 9 13.02 32.20 1.65
CA ARG A 9 12.95 30.77 1.98
C ARG A 9 11.79 30.60 2.94
N ASP A 10 10.63 30.24 2.43
CA ASP A 10 9.54 29.68 3.22
C ASP A 10 10.05 28.38 3.89
N LYS A 11 10.61 28.52 5.09
CA LYS A 11 10.70 27.43 6.07
C LYS A 11 9.27 27.12 6.53
N LYS A 12 8.53 26.34 5.75
CA LYS A 12 7.21 25.87 6.16
C LYS A 12 7.36 24.62 7.02
N GLY A 13 6.76 24.70 8.20
CA GLY A 13 6.94 23.83 9.36
C GLY A 13 6.79 22.34 9.10
N ASN A 14 7.60 21.63 9.89
CA ASN A 14 7.66 20.19 10.09
C ASN A 14 6.32 19.67 10.65
N SER A 15 5.42 19.24 9.78
CA SER A 15 4.46 18.19 10.12
C SER A 15 5.04 16.92 9.53
N GLU A 16 5.40 15.94 10.35
CA GLU A 16 5.84 14.60 9.93
C GLU A 16 4.70 13.90 9.19
N LYS A 17 4.42 14.33 7.96
CA LYS A 17 3.59 13.59 7.03
C LYS A 17 4.32 12.28 6.81
N LYS A 18 3.74 11.16 7.28
CA LYS A 18 4.19 9.82 6.91
C LYS A 18 4.52 9.85 5.43
N ARG A 19 5.79 9.57 5.12
CA ARG A 19 6.30 9.63 3.74
C ARG A 19 5.42 8.70 2.90
N VAL A 20 4.92 9.20 1.78
CA VAL A 20 4.01 8.44 0.92
C VAL A 20 4.82 7.64 -0.09
N LYS A 21 4.50 6.36 -0.26
CA LYS A 21 5.10 5.48 -1.27
C LYS A 21 4.04 4.92 -2.20
N TYR A 22 4.35 4.88 -3.47
CA TYR A 22 3.51 4.26 -4.51
C TYR A 22 4.27 3.06 -5.05
N VAL A 23 3.73 1.87 -4.80
CA VAL A 23 4.44 0.61 -5.05
C VAL A 23 3.60 -0.34 -5.88
N TYR A 24 4.27 -1.30 -6.52
CA TYR A 24 3.65 -2.47 -7.12
C TYR A 24 3.97 -3.69 -6.26
N ALA A 25 2.97 -4.53 -5.98
CA ALA A 25 3.20 -5.79 -5.29
C ALA A 25 3.92 -6.77 -6.23
N THR A 26 4.89 -7.51 -5.70
CA THR A 26 5.51 -8.63 -6.43
C THR A 26 4.80 -9.95 -6.11
N LYS A 27 5.03 -11.01 -6.91
CA LYS A 27 4.56 -12.37 -6.58
C LYS A 27 5.02 -12.76 -5.16
N GLY A 28 4.11 -13.32 -4.34
CA GLY A 28 4.38 -13.67 -2.94
C GLY A 28 4.19 -12.51 -1.94
N ALA A 29 3.46 -11.47 -2.30
CA ALA A 29 3.17 -10.35 -1.39
C ALA A 29 1.83 -10.55 -0.67
N ILE A 30 1.77 -10.18 0.60
CA ILE A 30 0.55 -10.20 1.41
C ILE A 30 0.30 -8.81 1.95
N PHE A 31 -0.91 -8.30 1.81
CA PHE A 31 -1.28 -6.98 2.28
C PHE A 31 -2.78 -6.87 2.60
N ILE A 32 -3.12 -5.91 3.46
CA ILE A 32 -4.50 -5.54 3.77
C ILE A 32 -4.84 -4.24 3.06
N VAL A 33 -6.01 -4.17 2.46
CA VAL A 33 -6.57 -2.92 1.92
C VAL A 33 -7.12 -2.08 3.06
N THR A 34 -6.64 -0.85 3.20
CA THR A 34 -7.02 0.04 4.32
C THR A 34 -7.70 1.33 3.89
N GLY A 35 -7.86 1.56 2.59
CA GLY A 35 -8.52 2.75 2.07
C GLY A 35 -9.23 2.49 0.76
N GLU A 36 -9.85 3.54 0.22
CA GLU A 36 -10.65 3.46 -1.00
C GLU A 36 -9.79 3.37 -2.25
N LEU A 37 -10.30 2.65 -3.25
CA LEU A 37 -9.72 2.55 -4.57
C LEU A 37 -9.87 3.90 -5.30
N LYS A 38 -8.74 4.50 -5.69
CA LYS A 38 -8.70 5.74 -6.47
C LYS A 38 -8.34 5.42 -7.91
N GLU A 39 -9.17 5.88 -8.84
CA GLU A 39 -8.90 5.71 -10.26
C GLU A 39 -8.02 6.84 -10.80
N SER A 40 -7.04 6.48 -11.61
CA SER A 40 -6.26 7.39 -12.47
C SER A 40 -6.45 7.02 -13.94
N LYS A 41 -5.87 7.82 -14.83
CA LYS A 41 -6.00 7.61 -16.29
C LYS A 41 -5.54 6.21 -16.72
N TYR A 42 -4.50 5.66 -16.09
CA TYR A 42 -3.85 4.41 -16.52
C TYR A 42 -3.83 3.30 -15.46
N SER A 43 -4.20 3.59 -14.22
CA SER A 43 -4.09 2.65 -13.10
C SER A 43 -5.08 2.99 -12.01
N TYR A 44 -5.31 2.03 -11.12
CA TYR A 44 -5.90 2.29 -9.82
C TYR A 44 -4.79 2.44 -8.77
N ALA A 45 -5.07 3.20 -7.72
CA ALA A 45 -4.23 3.33 -6.55
C ALA A 45 -5.09 3.09 -5.31
N VAL A 46 -4.65 2.20 -4.42
CA VAL A 46 -5.37 1.89 -3.18
C VAL A 46 -4.42 1.92 -2.00
N GLU A 47 -4.86 2.47 -0.88
CA GLU A 47 -4.05 2.47 0.34
C GLU A 47 -4.00 1.06 0.92
N ILE A 48 -2.79 0.58 1.22
CA ILE A 48 -2.56 -0.76 1.76
C ILE A 48 -1.68 -0.72 3.00
N ARG A 49 -1.80 -1.77 3.82
CA ARG A 49 -0.83 -2.17 4.84
C ARG A 49 -0.08 -3.42 4.38
N PRO A 50 1.18 -3.30 3.98
CA PRO A 50 2.03 -4.46 3.69
C PRO A 50 2.21 -5.34 4.94
N LEU A 51 2.01 -6.65 4.78
CA LEU A 51 2.23 -7.63 5.84
C LEU A 51 3.47 -8.50 5.55
N TYR A 52 3.64 -8.93 4.30
CA TYR A 52 4.73 -9.80 3.88
C TYR A 52 5.11 -9.58 2.40
N GLY A 53 6.31 -10.00 2.04
CA GLY A 53 6.82 -9.98 0.68
C GLY A 53 7.49 -8.67 0.27
N LYS A 54 7.62 -8.49 -1.04
CA LYS A 54 8.37 -7.38 -1.66
C LYS A 54 7.44 -6.48 -2.47
N PHE A 55 7.83 -5.22 -2.54
CA PHE A 55 7.08 -4.15 -3.17
C PHE A 55 8.02 -3.25 -3.95
N TYR A 56 7.73 -3.03 -5.23
CA TYR A 56 8.58 -2.26 -6.13
C TYR A 56 8.07 -0.82 -6.30
N ASP A 57 8.89 0.16 -5.93
CA ASP A 57 8.66 1.57 -6.23
C ASP A 57 9.30 1.89 -7.60
N ALA A 58 8.46 2.12 -8.61
CA ALA A 58 8.91 2.40 -9.96
C ALA A 58 9.55 3.80 -10.11
N LYS A 59 9.22 4.74 -9.21
CA LYS A 59 9.76 6.11 -9.24
C LYS A 59 11.20 6.12 -8.75
N GLU A 60 11.47 5.37 -7.68
CA GLU A 60 12.82 5.25 -7.10
C GLU A 60 13.62 4.08 -7.68
N LYS A 61 12.97 3.22 -8.48
CA LYS A 61 13.53 1.98 -9.02
C LYS A 61 14.11 1.09 -7.92
N LYS A 62 13.42 1.04 -6.77
CA LYS A 62 13.84 0.29 -5.59
C LYS A 62 12.76 -0.70 -5.17
N THR A 63 13.21 -1.89 -4.77
CA THR A 63 12.36 -2.87 -4.10
C THR A 63 12.51 -2.72 -2.59
N TYR A 64 11.37 -2.66 -1.91
CA TYR A 64 11.24 -2.61 -0.47
C TYR A 64 10.65 -3.91 0.06
N ASN A 65 11.09 -4.34 1.23
CA ASN A 65 10.40 -5.37 1.99
C ASN A 65 9.20 -4.77 2.72
N ALA A 66 8.19 -5.59 3.02
CA ALA A 66 6.99 -5.16 3.76
C ALA A 66 7.33 -4.43 5.07
N GLU A 67 8.38 -4.87 5.78
CA GLU A 67 8.82 -4.28 7.04
C GLU A 67 9.33 -2.84 6.88
N GLU A 68 10.12 -2.58 5.82
CA GLU A 68 10.61 -1.24 5.49
C GLU A 68 9.47 -0.28 5.18
N LEU A 69 8.34 -0.79 4.68
CA LEU A 69 7.18 0.01 4.32
C LEU A 69 6.24 0.33 5.49
N ARG A 70 6.43 -0.27 6.68
CA ARG A 70 5.54 -0.07 7.84
C ARG A 70 5.49 1.38 8.33
N GLU A 71 6.57 2.12 8.16
CA GLU A 71 6.68 3.53 8.57
C GLU A 71 6.06 4.50 7.55
N TYR A 72 5.73 3.99 6.36
CA TYR A 72 5.24 4.79 5.24
C TYR A 72 3.72 4.72 5.13
N LYS A 73 3.16 5.72 4.45
CA LYS A 73 1.80 5.62 3.91
C LYS A 73 1.89 5.00 2.51
N VAL A 74 1.43 3.77 2.34
CA VAL A 74 1.67 2.97 1.14
C VAL A 74 0.42 2.91 0.27
N TYR A 75 0.59 3.26 -1.00
CA TYR A 75 -0.40 3.06 -2.05
C TYR A 75 0.07 1.99 -3.01
N LEU A 76 -0.77 0.98 -3.22
CA LEU A 76 -0.55 -0.04 -4.23
C LEU A 76 -1.09 0.47 -5.57
N ASN A 77 -0.22 0.49 -6.58
CA ASN A 77 -0.59 0.71 -7.96
C ASN A 77 -1.05 -0.59 -8.59
N VAL A 78 -2.24 -0.57 -9.18
CA VAL A 78 -2.88 -1.72 -9.80
C VAL A 78 -3.21 -1.37 -11.25
N ARG A 79 -2.84 -2.25 -12.17
CA ARG A 79 -3.14 -2.03 -13.58
C ARG A 79 -4.62 -2.30 -13.86
N LYS A 80 -5.22 -1.52 -14.75
CA LYS A 80 -6.67 -1.64 -15.04
C LYS A 80 -7.05 -3.00 -15.66
N GLU A 81 -6.10 -3.66 -16.30
CA GLU A 81 -6.22 -5.00 -16.89
C GLU A 81 -6.38 -6.13 -15.85
N MET A 82 -6.19 -5.87 -14.56
CA MET A 82 -6.32 -6.87 -13.49
C MET A 82 -7.69 -6.79 -12.80
N GLU A 83 -8.76 -7.13 -13.52
CA GLU A 83 -10.15 -6.95 -13.06
C GLU A 83 -10.46 -7.70 -11.74
N GLU A 84 -10.02 -8.94 -11.61
CA GLU A 84 -10.27 -9.75 -10.40
C GLU A 84 -9.65 -9.13 -9.14
N LEU A 85 -8.42 -8.61 -9.27
CA LEU A 85 -7.78 -7.89 -8.18
C LEU A 85 -8.54 -6.61 -7.85
N VAL A 86 -8.92 -5.82 -8.87
CA VAL A 86 -9.67 -4.58 -8.68
C VAL A 86 -10.96 -4.82 -7.90
N ASP A 87 -11.68 -5.89 -8.20
CA ASP A 87 -12.91 -6.26 -7.49
C ASP A 87 -12.65 -6.79 -6.08
N ALA A 88 -11.56 -7.54 -5.86
CA ALA A 88 -11.13 -7.94 -4.52
C ALA A 88 -10.80 -6.72 -3.63
N LEU A 89 -10.14 -5.71 -4.20
CA LEU A 89 -9.75 -4.49 -3.50
C LEU A 89 -10.95 -3.65 -3.06
N LYS A 90 -12.03 -3.60 -3.85
CA LYS A 90 -13.28 -2.92 -3.46
C LYS A 90 -13.96 -3.54 -2.25
N ARG A 91 -13.73 -4.83 -1.99
CA ARG A 91 -14.34 -5.58 -0.87
C ARG A 91 -13.59 -5.43 0.45
N GLY A 92 -12.46 -4.70 0.47
CA GLY A 92 -11.70 -4.42 1.69
C GLY A 92 -11.07 -5.65 2.37
N LYS A 93 -10.86 -6.74 1.61
CA LYS A 93 -10.34 -8.01 2.15
C LYS A 93 -8.81 -8.04 2.17
N PRO A 94 -8.20 -8.89 3.01
CA PRO A 94 -6.79 -9.28 2.86
C PRO A 94 -6.56 -9.87 1.46
N VAL A 95 -5.42 -9.56 0.85
CA VAL A 95 -5.02 -10.07 -0.47
C VAL A 95 -3.73 -10.88 -0.33
N LEU A 96 -3.79 -12.13 -0.82
CA LEU A 96 -2.69 -13.07 -0.91
C LEU A 96 -2.26 -13.14 -2.37
N TRP A 97 -1.21 -12.39 -2.73
CA TRP A 97 -0.85 -12.21 -4.13
C TRP A 97 0.10 -13.30 -4.63
N GLY A 98 -0.38 -14.13 -5.55
CA GLY A 98 0.42 -15.15 -6.23
C GLY A 98 0.67 -16.41 -5.40
N TYR A 99 -0.28 -16.71 -4.52
CA TYR A 99 -0.36 -17.92 -3.71
C TYR A 99 -1.57 -18.76 -4.13
N ASP A 100 -1.50 -20.06 -3.89
CA ASP A 100 -2.59 -21.00 -4.13
C ASP A 100 -3.50 -21.12 -2.88
N ASP A 101 -4.76 -21.52 -3.08
CA ASP A 101 -5.78 -21.56 -2.01
C ASP A 101 -5.45 -22.58 -0.90
N ASP A 102 -4.63 -23.60 -1.19
CA ASP A 102 -4.20 -24.63 -0.24
C ASP A 102 -3.00 -24.22 0.61
N GLU A 103 -2.33 -23.11 0.29
CA GLU A 103 -1.19 -22.59 1.07
C GLU A 103 -1.62 -21.84 2.35
N PHE A 104 -2.91 -21.53 2.50
CA PHE A 104 -3.42 -20.72 3.60
C PHE A 104 -4.59 -21.37 4.33
N ILE A 105 -4.52 -21.33 5.67
CA ILE A 105 -5.62 -21.75 6.54
C ILE A 105 -6.23 -20.51 7.17
N GLN A 106 -7.48 -20.20 6.81
CA GLN A 106 -8.28 -19.22 7.52
C GLN A 106 -8.88 -19.86 8.77
N ILE A 107 -8.46 -19.44 9.96
CA ILE A 107 -9.04 -19.90 11.22
C ILE A 107 -10.31 -19.10 11.52
N PRO A 108 -11.50 -19.73 11.61
CA PRO A 108 -12.73 -19.05 11.97
C PRO A 108 -12.68 -18.52 13.41
N LYS A 109 -13.36 -17.39 13.67
CA LYS A 109 -13.35 -16.75 15.00
C LYS A 109 -13.97 -17.62 16.09
N ASP A 110 -14.98 -18.38 15.74
CA ASP A 110 -15.71 -19.34 16.58
C ASP A 110 -14.86 -20.52 17.03
N VAL A 111 -13.80 -20.86 16.29
CA VAL A 111 -12.86 -21.94 16.65
C VAL A 111 -11.87 -21.49 17.74
N LEU A 112 -11.67 -20.18 17.93
CA LEU A 112 -10.69 -19.64 18.89
C LEU A 112 -11.22 -19.50 20.33
N GLY A 113 -12.45 -19.94 20.62
CA GLY A 113 -12.87 -20.26 21.99
C GLY A 113 -12.69 -19.16 23.03
N GLY A 114 -13.34 -18.03 22.83
CA GLY A 114 -13.55 -16.97 23.83
C GLY A 114 -14.22 -15.80 23.12
N GLU A 115 -15.49 -15.51 23.31
CA GLU A 115 -16.14 -15.25 24.59
C GLU A 115 -17.43 -16.08 24.74
N LYS A 116 -17.63 -16.59 25.97
CA LYS A 116 -18.97 -16.93 26.46
C LYS A 116 -19.69 -15.59 26.67
N GLU A 117 -20.81 -15.37 25.99
CA GLU A 117 -21.88 -14.56 26.59
C GLU A 117 -22.53 -15.34 27.74
#